data_AF-A0AB38BGZ3-F1
#
_entry.id   AF-A0AB38BGZ3-F1
#
_cell.length_a   1.000
_cell.length_b   1.000
_cell.length_c   1.000
_cell.angle_alpha   90.00
_cell.angle_beta   90.00
_cell.angle_gamma   90.00
#
_symmetry.space_group_name_H-M   'P 1'
#
loop_
_entity.id
_entity.type
_entity.pdbx_description
1 polymer ?
#
loop_
_entity_poly.entity_id
_entity_poly.type
_entity_poly.pdbx_seq_one_letter_code
_entity_poly.pdbx_strand_id
1 'polypeptide(L)'
;MTKYRIPLMVQQHFDQMINTMEMLESAKFATLIIIPKILVQKEKQFTISWSNQIFQEGVNAKNFSAIDSYQKVLTNRSFQILLFDNSVIRCSLQFKDDILVTQNFSWIPCPLSFDSYQNSIEFEPELISEEIMDEKYDKNRILMRSTVRFDYDSSHDAPDHPSSHMHFQNSETRINTDQPMCFNTFVKHVIETYYPKSYYVKKNIVPEEVYDLLSLDKWQGLSFKTFTDRKKKIQYLSGNKYSLDILVMG
;
A
#
# COMPACT_ATOMS: atom_id res chain seq x y z
N MET A 1 6.86 25.91 -28.37
CA MET A 1 6.96 24.63 -27.62
C MET A 1 5.95 23.66 -28.19
N THR A 2 6.40 22.55 -28.77
CA THR A 2 5.51 21.51 -29.28
C THR A 2 4.82 20.85 -28.09
N LYS A 3 3.52 21.10 -27.91
CA LYS A 3 2.73 20.50 -26.82
C LYS A 3 2.47 19.04 -27.22
N TYR A 4 3.27 18.11 -26.69
CA TYR A 4 3.06 16.68 -26.95
C TYR A 4 1.70 16.26 -26.42
N ARG A 5 0.93 15.53 -27.23
CA ARG A 5 -0.33 14.92 -26.81
C ARG A 5 -0.01 13.79 -25.82
N ILE A 6 -0.70 13.76 -24.68
CA ILE A 6 -0.60 12.67 -23.71
C ILE A 6 -1.15 11.39 -24.36
N PRO A 7 -0.39 10.28 -24.38
CA PRO A 7 -0.83 9.00 -24.92
C PRO A 7 -2.01 8.41 -24.13
N LEU A 8 -2.83 7.59 -24.81
CA LEU A 8 -4.02 7.00 -24.20
C LEU A 8 -3.69 6.14 -22.97
N MET A 9 -2.66 5.29 -23.05
CA MET A 9 -2.24 4.44 -21.93
C MET A 9 -1.82 5.27 -20.70
N VAL A 10 -1.06 6.35 -20.91
CA VAL A 10 -0.64 7.26 -19.84
C VAL A 10 -1.86 7.89 -19.17
N GLN A 11 -2.83 8.35 -19.97
CA GLN A 11 -4.07 8.93 -19.46
C GLN A 11 -4.90 7.89 -18.69
N GLN A 12 -5.03 6.66 -19.20
CA GLN A 12 -5.78 5.59 -18.53
C GLN A 12 -5.18 5.21 -17.19
N HIS A 13 -3.85 5.11 -17.08
CA HIS A 13 -3.18 4.87 -15.80
C HIS A 13 -3.41 6.03 -14.82
N PHE A 14 -3.34 7.27 -15.30
CA PHE A 14 -3.65 8.45 -14.50
C PHE A 14 -5.08 8.41 -13.96
N ASP A 15 -6.07 8.24 -14.84
CA ASP A 15 -7.50 8.19 -14.46
C ASP A 15 -7.79 7.03 -13.50
N GLN A 16 -7.16 5.87 -13.73
CA GLN A 16 -7.24 4.72 -12.82
C GLN A 16 -6.71 5.06 -11.42
N MET A 17 -5.60 5.79 -11.32
CA MET A 17 -5.07 6.23 -10.02
C MET A 17 -6.06 7.15 -9.30
N ILE A 18 -6.60 8.15 -10.00
CA ILE A 18 -7.59 9.08 -9.43
C ILE A 18 -8.81 8.34 -8.91
N ASN A 19 -9.44 7.49 -9.73
CA ASN A 19 -10.63 6.74 -9.33
C ASN A 19 -10.41 5.88 -8.09
N THR A 20 -9.24 5.24 -7.97
CA THR A 20 -8.89 4.42 -6.80
C THR A 20 -8.65 5.27 -5.57
N MET A 21 -8.01 6.43 -5.73
CA MET A 21 -7.80 7.39 -4.63
C MET A 21 -9.13 7.92 -4.11
N GLU A 22 -10.04 8.36 -4.98
CA GLU A 22 -11.39 8.82 -4.62
C GLU A 22 -12.21 7.72 -3.92
N MET A 23 -12.08 6.47 -4.37
CA MET A 23 -12.72 5.33 -3.72
C MET A 23 -12.20 5.12 -2.29
N LEU A 24 -10.89 5.26 -2.06
CA LEU A 24 -10.30 5.12 -0.72
C LEU A 24 -10.72 6.26 0.20
N GLU A 25 -10.80 7.50 -0.29
CA GLU A 25 -11.30 8.65 0.47
C GLU A 25 -12.76 8.46 0.88
N SER A 26 -13.60 8.07 -0.09
CA SER A 26 -15.03 7.81 0.14
C SER A 26 -15.23 6.71 1.19
N ALA A 27 -14.38 5.67 1.16
CA ALA A 27 -14.38 4.58 2.14
C ALA A 27 -13.65 4.90 3.45
N LYS A 28 -13.19 6.16 3.63
CA LYS A 28 -12.46 6.64 4.82
C LYS A 28 -11.21 5.79 5.12
N PHE A 29 -10.54 5.31 4.09
CA PHE A 29 -9.22 4.70 4.19
C PHE A 29 -8.11 5.73 4.00
N ALA A 30 -8.34 6.73 3.16
CA ALA A 30 -7.44 7.87 2.98
C ALA A 30 -7.87 9.04 3.88
N THR A 31 -6.92 9.64 4.58
CA THR A 31 -7.10 10.88 5.35
C THR A 31 -6.62 12.10 4.57
N LEU A 32 -5.61 11.92 3.71
CA LEU A 32 -5.12 12.94 2.80
C LEU A 32 -4.80 12.33 1.44
N ILE A 33 -5.17 13.05 0.38
CA ILE A 33 -4.87 12.72 -1.00
C ILE A 33 -4.08 13.85 -1.66
N ILE A 34 -3.01 13.49 -2.36
CA ILE A 34 -2.26 14.37 -3.24
C ILE A 34 -2.41 13.84 -4.66
N ILE A 35 -3.19 14.56 -5.46
CA ILE A 35 -3.44 14.23 -6.85
C ILE A 35 -2.10 14.15 -7.62
N PRO A 36 -1.79 13.01 -8.28
CA PRO A 36 -0.58 12.90 -9.08
C PRO A 36 -0.58 13.92 -10.23
N LYS A 37 0.60 14.18 -10.80
CA LYS A 37 0.75 14.99 -12.00
C LYS A 37 1.36 14.16 -13.12
N ILE A 38 0.94 14.47 -14.36
CA ILE A 38 1.62 14.00 -15.56
C ILE A 38 2.68 15.04 -15.94
N LEU A 39 3.95 14.67 -15.83
CA LEU A 39 5.08 15.48 -16.29
C LEU A 39 5.45 15.04 -17.70
N VAL A 40 5.45 15.98 -18.64
CA VAL A 40 5.90 15.75 -20.01
C VAL A 40 7.36 16.20 -20.12
N GLN A 41 8.24 15.26 -20.43
CA GLN A 41 9.67 15.51 -20.58
C GLN A 41 10.06 15.51 -22.07
N LYS A 42 11.34 15.74 -22.37
CA LYS A 42 11.86 15.65 -23.75
C LYS A 42 11.68 14.22 -24.28
N GLU A 43 11.67 14.06 -25.60
CA GLU A 43 11.65 12.74 -26.25
C GLU A 43 10.40 11.88 -25.96
N LYS A 44 9.24 12.52 -25.72
CA LYS A 44 7.97 11.83 -25.43
C LYS A 44 8.06 10.90 -24.21
N GLN A 45 8.82 11.30 -23.21
CA GLN A 45 8.81 10.66 -21.90
C GLN A 45 7.74 11.30 -21.03
N PHE A 46 6.96 10.46 -20.34
CA PHE A 46 5.87 10.87 -19.47
C PHE A 46 6.06 10.27 -18.08
N THR A 47 5.94 11.08 -17.04
CA THR A 47 6.02 10.61 -15.65
C THR A 47 4.72 10.90 -14.93
N ILE A 48 4.13 9.88 -14.30
CA ILE A 48 3.04 10.05 -13.34
C ILE A 48 3.65 9.95 -11.94
N SER A 49 3.63 11.03 -11.17
CA SER A 49 4.19 11.05 -9.81
C SER A 49 3.50 12.09 -8.93
N TRP A 50 3.90 12.17 -7.65
CA TRP A 50 3.48 13.23 -6.75
C TRP A 50 3.93 14.61 -7.26
N SER A 51 3.31 15.65 -6.72
CA SER A 51 3.37 17.01 -7.26
C SER A 51 4.65 17.79 -6.92
N ASN A 52 5.33 17.42 -5.84
CA ASN A 52 6.61 18.01 -5.40
C ASN A 52 7.79 17.25 -6.05
N GLN A 53 8.58 17.92 -6.90
CA GLN A 53 9.61 17.29 -7.73
C GLN A 53 10.91 16.93 -6.98
N ILE A 54 10.89 16.84 -5.66
CA ILE A 54 12.03 16.36 -4.87
C ILE A 54 12.05 14.83 -4.96
N PHE A 55 12.53 14.29 -6.09
CA PHE A 55 12.58 12.84 -6.35
C PHE A 55 13.66 12.12 -5.52
N GLN A 56 14.68 12.85 -5.08
CA GLN A 56 15.88 12.29 -4.44
C GLN A 56 15.82 12.23 -2.91
N GLU A 57 14.84 12.89 -2.28
CA GLU A 57 14.69 12.92 -0.83
C GLU A 57 13.45 12.13 -0.41
N GLY A 58 13.67 10.93 0.15
CA GLY A 58 12.63 10.01 0.58
C GLY A 58 13.16 8.58 0.69
N VAL A 59 12.27 7.59 0.59
CA VAL A 59 12.61 6.17 0.64
C VAL A 59 13.38 5.74 -0.62
N ASN A 60 14.61 5.26 -0.40
CA ASN A 60 15.51 4.66 -1.38
C ASN A 60 16.19 3.41 -0.76
N ALA A 61 17.10 2.78 -1.50
CA ALA A 61 17.74 1.55 -1.04
C ALA A 61 18.48 1.71 0.31
N LYS A 62 19.12 2.86 0.55
CA LYS A 62 19.98 3.09 1.72
C LYS A 62 19.19 3.39 3.00
N ASN A 63 17.95 3.82 2.89
CA ASN A 63 17.15 4.31 4.01
C ASN A 63 15.73 3.69 4.03
N PHE A 64 15.58 2.52 3.40
CA PHE A 64 14.29 1.86 3.12
C PHE A 64 13.35 1.71 4.32
N SER A 65 13.92 1.44 5.51
CA SER A 65 13.20 1.23 6.77
C SER A 65 13.51 2.30 7.82
N ALA A 66 14.14 3.40 7.43
CA ALA A 66 14.53 4.46 8.36
C ALA A 66 13.35 5.40 8.63
N ILE A 67 13.18 5.78 9.90
CA ILE A 67 12.17 6.75 10.35
C ILE A 67 12.34 8.10 9.63
N ASP A 68 13.58 8.56 9.47
CA ASP A 68 13.94 9.77 8.71
C ASP A 68 13.39 9.75 7.26
N SER A 69 13.35 8.58 6.62
CA SER A 69 12.79 8.46 5.27
C SER A 69 11.29 8.67 5.25
N TYR A 70 10.58 8.14 6.25
CA TYR A 70 9.15 8.36 6.41
C TYR A 70 8.85 9.84 6.68
N GLN A 71 9.63 10.48 7.57
CA GLN A 71 9.50 11.92 7.85
C GLN A 71 9.70 12.75 6.58
N LYS A 72 10.79 12.52 5.84
CA LYS A 72 11.05 13.21 4.57
C LYS A 72 9.91 13.05 3.58
N VAL A 73 9.32 11.85 3.50
CA VAL A 73 8.17 11.61 2.61
C VAL A 73 6.97 12.45 3.03
N LEU A 74 6.67 12.53 4.33
CA LEU A 74 5.59 13.37 4.87
C LEU A 74 5.85 14.86 4.64
N THR A 75 6.99 15.39 5.08
CA THR A 75 7.32 16.82 5.02
C THR A 75 7.40 17.32 3.59
N ASN A 76 7.96 16.51 2.69
CA ASN A 76 8.04 16.86 1.28
C ASN A 76 6.73 16.59 0.52
N ARG A 77 5.71 16.02 1.17
CA ARG A 77 4.45 15.63 0.54
C ARG A 77 4.70 14.78 -0.72
N SER A 78 5.70 13.89 -0.64
CA SER A 78 6.20 13.09 -1.76
C SER A 78 5.48 11.75 -1.87
N PHE A 79 4.16 11.78 -1.83
CA PHE A 79 3.27 10.63 -1.83
C PHE A 79 1.92 10.96 -2.47
N GLN A 80 1.03 9.97 -2.61
CA GLN A 80 -0.31 10.17 -3.16
C GLN A 80 -1.40 9.99 -2.11
N ILE A 81 -1.23 9.06 -1.18
CA ILE A 81 -2.25 8.77 -0.15
C ILE A 81 -1.58 8.69 1.21
N LEU A 82 -2.12 9.44 2.18
CA LEU A 82 -1.96 9.17 3.60
C LEU A 82 -3.16 8.33 4.04
N LEU A 83 -2.90 7.17 4.62
CA LEU A 83 -3.92 6.26 5.12
C LEU A 83 -4.34 6.64 6.53
N PHE A 84 -5.47 6.10 6.97
CA PHE A 84 -6.05 6.32 8.29
C PHE A 84 -5.18 5.94 9.48
N ASP A 85 -4.12 5.16 9.29
CA ASP A 85 -3.14 4.80 10.31
C ASP A 85 -1.82 5.57 10.12
N ASN A 86 -1.86 6.67 9.37
CA ASN A 86 -0.73 7.50 8.96
C ASN A 86 0.28 6.78 8.06
N SER A 87 0.01 5.56 7.59
CA SER A 87 0.86 4.92 6.59
C SER A 87 0.72 5.60 5.24
N VAL A 88 1.76 5.54 4.43
CA VAL A 88 1.84 6.29 3.17
C VAL A 88 1.84 5.33 1.97
N ILE A 89 1.05 5.66 0.95
CA ILE A 89 1.19 5.08 -0.39
C ILE A 89 1.84 6.10 -1.31
N ARG A 90 2.95 5.69 -1.92
CA ARG A 90 3.74 6.46 -2.89
C ARG A 90 3.87 5.70 -4.19
N CYS A 91 3.64 6.38 -5.31
CA CYS A 91 3.67 5.78 -6.63
C CYS A 91 4.38 6.68 -7.64
N SER A 92 5.19 6.07 -8.50
CA SER A 92 5.78 6.69 -9.67
C SER A 92 5.72 5.72 -10.86
N LEU A 93 5.32 6.24 -12.01
CA LEU A 93 5.32 5.52 -13.28
C LEU A 93 6.06 6.38 -14.31
N GLN A 94 6.90 5.75 -15.13
CA GLN A 94 7.57 6.38 -16.26
C GLN A 94 7.22 5.64 -17.54
N PHE A 95 6.88 6.41 -18.56
CA PHE A 95 6.52 5.92 -19.88
C PHE A 95 7.42 6.56 -20.93
N LYS A 96 7.71 5.81 -21.99
CA LYS A 96 8.28 6.33 -23.22
C LYS A 96 7.29 6.04 -24.34
N ASP A 97 6.84 7.08 -25.04
CA ASP A 97 5.64 7.01 -25.86
C ASP A 97 4.46 6.46 -25.02
N ASP A 98 3.85 5.33 -25.37
CA ASP A 98 2.75 4.70 -24.62
C ASP A 98 3.17 3.50 -23.76
N ILE A 99 4.47 3.20 -23.72
CA ILE A 99 5.02 1.99 -23.10
C ILE A 99 5.54 2.31 -21.70
N LEU A 100 5.10 1.55 -20.70
CA LEU A 100 5.64 1.61 -19.34
C LEU A 100 7.09 1.13 -19.35
N VAL A 101 8.01 1.97 -18.90
CA VAL A 101 9.45 1.64 -18.79
C VAL A 101 9.89 1.47 -17.34
N THR A 102 9.27 2.19 -16.41
CA THR A 102 9.62 2.12 -14.99
C THR A 102 8.39 2.27 -14.10
N GLN A 103 8.33 1.50 -13.02
CA GLN A 103 7.32 1.59 -11.98
C GLN A 103 7.99 1.54 -10.61
N ASN A 104 7.48 2.33 -9.68
CA ASN A 104 7.83 2.26 -8.27
C ASN A 104 6.59 2.52 -7.43
N PHE A 105 6.07 1.50 -6.77
CA PHE A 105 4.95 1.60 -5.83
C PHE A 105 5.41 1.21 -4.44
N SER A 106 5.17 2.05 -3.44
CA SER A 106 5.60 1.82 -2.07
C SER A 106 4.44 1.99 -1.11
N TRP A 107 4.31 1.05 -0.18
CA TRP A 107 3.56 1.24 1.06
C TRP A 107 4.58 1.38 2.19
N ILE A 108 4.56 2.53 2.85
CA ILE A 108 5.50 2.92 3.89
C ILE A 108 4.69 3.02 5.19
N PRO A 109 4.82 2.06 6.11
CA PRO A 109 4.05 2.08 7.35
C PRO A 109 4.44 3.27 8.22
N CYS A 110 3.46 3.84 8.93
CA CYS A 110 3.78 4.77 10.01
C CYS A 110 4.62 4.04 11.09
N PRO A 111 5.75 4.62 11.53
CA PRO A 111 6.60 4.01 12.55
C PRO A 111 6.03 4.11 13.96
N LEU A 112 4.94 4.87 14.15
CA LEU A 112 4.31 5.09 15.45
C LEU A 112 2.85 4.64 15.45
N SER A 113 2.41 4.16 16.60
CA SER A 113 1.00 3.96 16.94
C SER A 113 0.41 5.23 17.52
N PHE A 114 -0.80 5.56 17.08
CA PHE A 114 -1.60 6.67 17.58
C PHE A 114 -2.84 6.10 18.27
N ASP A 115 -3.13 6.59 19.47
CA ASP A 115 -4.09 5.95 20.38
C ASP A 115 -5.56 6.04 19.95
N SER A 116 -5.88 6.85 18.92
CA SER A 116 -7.24 6.89 18.37
C SER A 116 -7.28 7.23 16.88
N TYR A 117 -8.28 6.67 16.20
CA TYR A 117 -8.63 7.02 14.81
C TYR A 117 -9.05 8.48 14.65
N GLN A 118 -9.64 9.08 15.70
CA GLN A 118 -9.90 10.53 15.75
C GLN A 118 -8.59 11.32 15.66
N ASN A 119 -7.58 10.92 16.43
CA ASN A 119 -6.26 11.55 16.40
C ASN A 119 -5.54 11.30 15.07
N SER A 120 -5.77 10.19 14.37
CA SER A 120 -5.11 9.99 13.07
C SER A 120 -5.74 10.77 11.91
N ILE A 121 -7.01 11.19 12.02
CA ILE A 121 -7.68 12.03 11.00
C ILE A 121 -7.34 13.51 11.18
N GLU A 122 -7.13 13.96 12.42
CA GLU A 122 -6.91 15.39 12.73
C GLU A 122 -5.46 15.87 12.55
N PHE A 123 -4.51 14.94 12.43
CA PHE A 123 -3.10 15.31 12.31
C PHE A 123 -2.73 15.60 10.85
N GLU A 124 -2.41 16.85 10.58
CA GLU A 124 -1.66 17.23 9.37
C GLU A 124 -0.30 16.51 9.35
N PRO A 125 0.26 16.20 8.16
CA PRO A 125 1.57 15.55 8.02
C PRO A 125 2.69 16.17 8.86
N GLU A 126 2.65 17.49 9.04
CA GLU A 126 3.60 18.25 9.82
C GLU A 126 3.55 17.89 11.32
N LEU A 127 2.35 17.74 11.90
CA LEU A 127 2.18 17.33 13.30
C LEU A 127 2.63 15.88 13.54
N ILE A 128 2.41 15.00 12.56
CA ILE A 128 2.92 13.62 12.61
C ILE A 128 4.45 13.64 12.62
N SER A 129 5.07 14.51 11.81
CA SER A 129 6.53 14.65 11.76
C SER A 129 7.10 15.21 13.06
N GLU A 130 6.45 16.19 13.69
CA GLU A 130 6.81 16.71 15.02
C GLU A 130 6.70 15.63 16.09
N GLU A 131 5.61 14.86 16.06
CA GLU A 131 5.39 13.65 16.86
C GLU A 131 6.31 12.50 16.42
N ILE A 132 7.27 12.66 15.51
CA ILE A 132 8.40 11.72 15.32
C ILE A 132 9.76 12.30 15.77
N MET A 133 9.85 13.62 16.04
CA MET A 133 11.08 14.30 16.50
C MET A 133 11.22 14.54 18.02
N ASP A 134 10.14 14.55 18.81
CA ASP A 134 10.11 14.58 20.28
C ASP A 134 10.96 13.48 20.93
N GLU A 135 12.11 13.86 21.47
CA GLU A 135 13.07 12.98 22.14
C GLU A 135 12.49 12.13 23.29
N LYS A 136 11.26 12.41 23.77
CA LYS A 136 10.56 11.67 24.82
C LYS A 136 9.62 10.57 24.31
N TYR A 137 9.89 9.96 23.16
CA TYR A 137 9.05 8.89 22.63
C TYR A 137 8.84 7.71 23.58
N ASP A 138 7.57 7.36 23.78
CA ASP A 138 7.21 6.08 24.40
C ASP A 138 7.58 4.93 23.46
N LYS A 139 8.53 4.10 23.89
CA LYS A 139 8.99 2.93 23.15
C LYS A 139 7.86 1.95 22.84
N ASN A 140 6.79 1.93 23.64
CA ASN A 140 5.63 1.05 23.42
C ASN A 140 4.80 1.47 22.21
N ARG A 141 4.97 2.70 21.69
CA ARG A 141 4.27 3.20 20.51
C ARG A 141 5.04 2.92 19.21
N ILE A 142 6.26 2.38 19.28
CA ILE A 142 7.06 2.09 18.09
C ILE A 142 6.55 0.84 17.38
N LEU A 143 6.26 0.95 16.09
CA LEU A 143 5.83 -0.14 15.24
C LEU A 143 6.97 -0.58 14.32
N MET A 144 7.37 -1.84 14.41
CA MET A 144 8.44 -2.42 13.58
C MET A 144 7.93 -3.00 12.25
N ARG A 145 6.99 -2.30 11.60
CA ARG A 145 6.45 -2.71 10.29
C ARG A 145 7.46 -2.37 9.19
N SER A 146 7.61 -3.26 8.21
CA SER A 146 8.53 -3.05 7.09
C SER A 146 7.85 -2.38 5.91
N THR A 147 8.50 -1.39 5.31
CA THR A 147 8.14 -0.86 4.00
C THR A 147 8.06 -2.00 2.97
N VAL A 148 7.10 -1.91 2.06
CA VAL A 148 7.00 -2.81 0.91
C VAL A 148 7.00 -1.97 -0.37
N ARG A 149 7.83 -2.38 -1.34
CA ARG A 149 7.99 -1.65 -2.60
C ARG A 149 7.98 -2.60 -3.79
N PHE A 150 7.15 -2.31 -4.78
CA PHE A 150 7.07 -3.03 -6.05
C PHE A 150 7.70 -2.19 -7.13
N ASP A 151 8.76 -2.73 -7.72
CA ASP A 151 9.52 -2.08 -8.78
C ASP A 151 9.34 -2.83 -10.10
N TYR A 152 9.31 -2.04 -11.17
CA TYR A 152 9.52 -2.54 -12.52
C TYR A 152 10.52 -1.63 -13.23
N ASP A 153 11.48 -2.22 -13.94
CA ASP A 153 12.40 -1.52 -14.82
C ASP A 153 12.66 -2.39 -16.06
N SER A 154 12.14 -1.95 -17.21
CA SER A 154 12.29 -2.67 -18.47
C SER A 154 13.74 -2.74 -18.97
N SER A 155 14.63 -1.89 -18.44
CA SER A 155 16.04 -1.83 -18.84
C SER A 155 16.97 -2.75 -18.03
N HIS A 156 16.48 -3.32 -16.93
CA HIS A 156 17.25 -4.17 -16.03
C HIS A 156 16.56 -5.52 -15.82
N ASP A 157 16.92 -6.52 -16.63
CA ASP A 157 16.42 -7.89 -16.51
C ASP A 157 17.58 -8.88 -16.39
N ALA A 158 18.07 -9.05 -15.16
CA ALA A 158 19.16 -9.97 -14.83
C ALA A 158 18.69 -11.04 -13.83
N PRO A 159 19.32 -12.22 -13.77
CA PRO A 159 18.92 -13.29 -12.85
C PRO A 159 18.88 -12.88 -11.37
N ASP A 160 19.73 -11.93 -10.97
CA ASP A 160 19.86 -11.35 -9.63
C ASP A 160 19.10 -10.02 -9.47
N HIS A 161 18.60 -9.46 -10.56
CA HIS A 161 17.82 -8.23 -10.59
C HIS A 161 16.77 -8.29 -11.72
N PRO A 162 15.68 -9.05 -11.52
CA PRO A 162 14.66 -9.21 -12.55
C PRO A 162 13.91 -7.91 -12.77
N SER A 163 13.44 -7.73 -13.99
CA SER A 163 12.75 -6.51 -14.42
C SER A 163 11.53 -6.17 -13.58
N SER A 164 10.85 -7.13 -12.96
CA SER A 164 9.78 -6.90 -11.99
C SER A 164 10.09 -7.60 -10.66
N HIS A 165 10.06 -6.86 -9.55
CA HIS A 165 10.34 -7.42 -8.23
C HIS A 165 9.72 -6.62 -7.08
N MET A 166 9.61 -7.27 -5.92
CA MET A 166 9.15 -6.70 -4.67
C MET A 166 10.30 -6.64 -3.66
N HIS A 167 10.51 -5.48 -3.05
CA HIS A 167 11.38 -5.29 -1.89
C HIS A 167 10.59 -5.31 -0.58
N PHE A 168 11.17 -5.93 0.45
CA PHE A 168 10.64 -5.93 1.82
C PHE A 168 11.77 -6.08 2.85
N GLN A 169 11.60 -5.56 4.07
CA GLN A 169 12.60 -5.50 5.16
C GLN A 169 13.87 -4.66 4.89
N ASN A 170 14.53 -4.85 3.75
CA ASN A 170 15.65 -4.03 3.28
C ASN A 170 15.65 -3.93 1.74
N SER A 171 16.57 -3.16 1.17
CA SER A 171 16.65 -2.94 -0.28
C SER A 171 17.17 -4.11 -1.10
N GLU A 172 17.80 -5.10 -0.48
CA GLU A 172 18.39 -6.24 -1.17
C GLU A 172 17.52 -7.50 -1.09
N THR A 173 16.59 -7.56 -0.14
CA THR A 173 15.62 -8.64 -0.07
C THR A 173 14.58 -8.44 -1.18
N ARG A 174 14.69 -9.24 -2.24
CA ARG A 174 13.83 -9.20 -3.42
C ARG A 174 13.02 -10.50 -3.53
N ILE A 175 11.73 -10.37 -3.85
CA ILE A 175 10.91 -11.46 -4.38
C ILE A 175 10.58 -11.11 -5.83
N ASN A 176 10.82 -12.03 -6.75
CA ASN A 176 10.50 -11.82 -8.16
C ASN A 176 8.98 -11.72 -8.34
N THR A 177 8.55 -10.80 -9.19
CA THR A 177 7.16 -10.76 -9.67
C THR A 177 7.15 -11.00 -11.18
N ASP A 178 6.08 -11.57 -11.72
CA ASP A 178 6.08 -11.98 -13.13
C ASP A 178 5.92 -10.79 -14.09
N GLN A 179 5.40 -9.66 -13.61
CA GLN A 179 5.02 -8.50 -14.43
C GLN A 179 4.85 -7.22 -13.60
N PRO A 180 4.89 -6.03 -14.22
CA PRO A 180 4.47 -4.79 -13.58
C PRO A 180 3.03 -4.89 -13.07
N MET A 181 2.74 -4.14 -12.02
CA MET A 181 1.48 -4.23 -11.28
C MET A 181 0.66 -2.96 -11.53
N CYS A 182 -0.62 -3.08 -11.88
CA CYS A 182 -1.46 -1.88 -11.95
C CYS A 182 -1.75 -1.31 -10.55
N PHE A 183 -1.97 0.00 -10.46
CA PHE A 183 -2.16 0.69 -9.18
C PHE A 183 -3.29 0.10 -8.34
N ASN A 184 -4.40 -0.29 -8.97
CA ASN A 184 -5.55 -0.89 -8.26
C ASN A 184 -5.19 -2.22 -7.61
N THR A 185 -4.38 -3.05 -8.29
CA THR A 185 -3.92 -4.33 -7.74
C THR A 185 -3.00 -4.10 -6.55
N PHE A 186 -2.09 -3.12 -6.66
CA PHE A 186 -1.20 -2.75 -5.56
C PHE A 186 -1.98 -2.24 -4.34
N VAL A 187 -2.88 -1.27 -4.53
CA VAL A 187 -3.72 -0.75 -3.45
C VAL A 187 -4.58 -1.85 -2.84
N LYS A 188 -5.21 -2.69 -3.66
CA LYS A 188 -5.99 -3.83 -3.18
C LYS A 188 -5.14 -4.76 -2.32
N HIS A 189 -3.93 -5.11 -2.78
CA HIS A 189 -3.01 -5.94 -2.03
C HIS A 189 -2.66 -5.31 -0.67
N VAL A 190 -2.38 -4.01 -0.63
CA VAL A 190 -2.11 -3.27 0.62
C VAL A 190 -3.28 -3.39 1.59
N ILE A 191 -4.50 -3.12 1.12
CA ILE A 191 -5.70 -3.14 1.96
C ILE A 191 -6.04 -4.55 2.44
N GLU A 192 -5.98 -5.56 1.57
CA GLU A 192 -6.32 -6.95 1.90
C GLU A 192 -5.28 -7.61 2.81
N THR A 193 -4.00 -7.25 2.66
CA THR A 193 -2.89 -7.92 3.36
C THR A 193 -2.52 -7.22 4.66
N TYR A 194 -2.39 -5.89 4.65
CA TYR A 194 -1.92 -5.12 5.81
C TYR A 194 -3.07 -4.55 6.65
N TYR A 195 -4.29 -4.49 6.11
CA TYR A 195 -5.49 -4.00 6.81
C TYR A 195 -6.68 -4.98 6.74
N PRO A 196 -6.48 -6.29 7.00
CA PRO A 196 -7.52 -7.29 6.82
C PRO A 196 -8.78 -6.97 7.63
N LYS A 197 -8.67 -6.53 8.90
CA LYS A 197 -9.84 -6.15 9.73
C LYS A 197 -10.66 -5.06 9.05
N SER A 198 -10.01 -3.96 8.72
CA SER A 198 -10.66 -2.82 8.09
C SER A 198 -11.28 -3.20 6.75
N TYR A 199 -10.63 -4.06 5.96
CA TYR A 199 -11.17 -4.52 4.69
C TYR A 199 -12.43 -5.38 4.86
N TYR A 200 -12.35 -6.44 5.65
CA TYR A 200 -13.43 -7.42 5.77
C TYR A 200 -14.65 -6.83 6.50
N VAL A 201 -14.43 -5.98 7.51
CA VAL A 201 -15.51 -5.33 8.27
C VAL A 201 -16.13 -4.18 7.48
N LYS A 202 -15.36 -3.22 6.95
CA LYS A 202 -15.94 -2.06 6.23
C LYS A 202 -16.66 -2.44 4.93
N LYS A 203 -16.30 -3.57 4.32
CA LYS A 203 -16.98 -4.08 3.11
C LYS A 203 -18.18 -4.98 3.42
N ASN A 204 -18.55 -5.15 4.70
CA ASN A 204 -19.57 -6.11 5.14
C ASN A 204 -19.31 -7.54 4.59
N ILE A 205 -18.04 -7.90 4.35
CA ILE A 205 -17.68 -9.24 3.88
C ILE A 205 -17.78 -10.21 5.05
N VAL A 206 -17.37 -9.76 6.23
CA VAL A 206 -17.43 -10.51 7.49
C VAL A 206 -17.93 -9.56 8.59
N PRO A 207 -18.92 -9.95 9.42
CA PRO A 207 -19.31 -9.17 10.59
C PRO A 207 -18.13 -8.95 11.55
N GLU A 208 -18.07 -7.82 12.25
CA GLU A 208 -16.97 -7.49 13.16
C GLU A 208 -16.73 -8.57 14.23
N GLU A 209 -17.81 -9.10 14.81
CA GLU A 209 -17.78 -10.19 15.79
C GLU A 209 -17.10 -11.46 15.23
N VAL A 210 -17.34 -11.79 13.96
CA VAL A 210 -16.74 -12.96 13.29
C VAL A 210 -15.28 -12.68 12.96
N TYR A 211 -14.92 -11.44 12.60
CA TYR A 211 -13.54 -11.06 12.37
C TYR A 211 -12.71 -11.14 13.67
N ASP A 212 -13.25 -10.69 14.79
CA ASP A 212 -12.57 -10.73 16.09
C ASP A 212 -12.30 -12.18 16.55
N LEU A 213 -13.20 -13.11 16.22
CA LEU A 213 -12.98 -14.55 16.41
C LEU A 213 -11.87 -15.11 15.50
N LEU A 214 -11.68 -14.54 14.30
CA LEU A 214 -10.64 -14.91 13.35
C LEU A 214 -9.25 -14.35 13.71
N SER A 215 -9.14 -13.50 14.75
CA SER A 215 -7.92 -12.80 15.19
C SER A 215 -6.62 -13.42 14.67
N LEU A 216 -5.93 -12.72 13.77
CA LEU A 216 -4.75 -13.23 13.06
C LEU A 216 -3.62 -13.65 14.02
N ASP A 217 -3.58 -13.07 15.22
CA ASP A 217 -2.65 -13.41 16.29
C ASP A 217 -2.92 -14.80 16.91
N LYS A 218 -4.14 -15.33 16.74
CA LYS A 218 -4.57 -16.69 17.15
C LYS A 218 -4.79 -17.61 15.95
N TRP A 219 -4.59 -17.12 14.74
CA TRP A 219 -4.80 -17.89 13.52
C TRP A 219 -3.67 -18.91 13.36
N GLN A 220 -3.95 -20.18 13.66
CA GLN A 220 -2.99 -21.30 13.48
C GLN A 220 -2.77 -21.70 12.00
N GLY A 221 -3.12 -20.81 11.05
CA GLY A 221 -3.12 -21.09 9.63
C GLY A 221 -4.27 -21.98 9.16
N LEU A 222 -4.55 -21.93 7.86
CA LEU A 222 -5.32 -22.97 7.18
C LEU A 222 -4.44 -24.23 7.09
N SER A 223 -4.76 -25.26 7.88
CA SER A 223 -4.17 -26.59 7.65
C SER A 223 -4.75 -27.17 6.37
N PHE A 224 -4.02 -26.99 5.26
CA PHE A 224 -4.35 -27.67 4.02
C PHE A 224 -3.99 -29.14 4.18
N LYS A 225 -4.98 -30.00 4.39
CA LYS A 225 -4.80 -31.41 4.05
C LYS A 225 -4.70 -31.48 2.53
N THR A 226 -3.47 -31.53 2.03
CA THR A 226 -3.19 -31.85 0.63
C THR A 226 -3.70 -33.26 0.37
N PHE A 227 -4.91 -33.36 -0.18
CA PHE A 227 -5.37 -34.60 -0.80
C PHE A 227 -4.85 -34.62 -2.23
N THR A 228 -3.90 -35.52 -2.46
CA THR A 228 -3.41 -35.85 -3.79
C THR A 228 -4.55 -36.35 -4.67
N ASP A 229 -4.67 -35.69 -5.82
CA ASP A 229 -5.35 -36.09 -7.05
C ASP A 229 -6.88 -35.98 -7.22
N ARG A 230 -7.20 -35.19 -8.25
CA ARG A 230 -8.30 -35.32 -9.22
C ARG A 230 -9.74 -35.31 -8.68
N LYS A 231 -10.19 -34.12 -8.28
CA LYS A 231 -11.40 -33.40 -8.75
C LYS A 231 -11.72 -32.33 -7.72
N LYS A 232 -11.60 -31.06 -8.11
CA LYS A 232 -11.88 -29.90 -7.25
C LYS A 232 -13.37 -29.87 -6.88
N LYS A 233 -13.74 -30.52 -5.78
CA LYS A 233 -14.91 -30.15 -4.98
C LYS A 233 -14.38 -29.51 -3.71
N ILE A 234 -14.62 -28.21 -3.56
CA ILE A 234 -14.43 -27.51 -2.29
C ILE A 234 -15.49 -28.08 -1.35
N GLN A 235 -15.06 -28.84 -0.35
CA GLN A 235 -15.94 -29.30 0.72
C GLN A 235 -15.64 -28.46 1.95
N TYR A 236 -16.62 -27.64 2.35
CA TYR A 236 -16.56 -26.94 3.63
C TYR A 236 -16.62 -28.00 4.73
N LEU A 237 -15.54 -28.17 5.47
CA LEU A 237 -15.60 -28.90 6.73
C LEU A 237 -16.35 -27.98 7.71
N SER A 238 -17.51 -28.41 8.17
CA SER A 238 -18.21 -27.78 9.29
C SER A 238 -17.37 -27.99 10.55
N GLY A 239 -16.42 -27.10 10.79
CA GLY A 239 -15.73 -26.99 12.07
C GLY A 239 -16.74 -26.50 13.10
N ASN A 240 -17.01 -27.36 14.09
CA ASN A 240 -17.79 -27.16 15.31
C ASN A 240 -18.99 -26.20 15.21
N LYS A 241 -20.19 -26.80 15.29
CA LYS A 241 -21.42 -26.11 15.69
C LYS A 241 -21.16 -25.28 16.95
N TYR A 242 -20.91 -23.99 16.79
CA TYR A 242 -21.34 -23.01 17.77
C TYR A 242 -22.86 -22.93 17.57
N SER A 243 -23.61 -23.48 18.52
CA SER A 243 -25.04 -23.27 18.60
C SER A 243 -25.28 -21.77 18.78
N LEU A 244 -25.79 -21.14 17.74
CA LEU A 244 -26.50 -19.87 17.83
C LEU A 244 -27.82 -20.15 18.55
N ASP A 245 -27.78 -20.22 19.88
CA ASP A 245 -28.97 -20.04 20.70
C ASP A 245 -29.15 -18.52 20.91
N ILE A 246 -29.73 -17.88 19.91
CA ILE A 246 -30.30 -16.54 20.05
C ILE A 246 -31.68 -16.70 20.72
N LEU A 247 -31.88 -16.00 21.85
CA LEU A 247 -33.15 -15.63 22.47
C LEU A 247 -34.09 -16.77 22.94
N VAL A 248 -34.02 -17.12 24.23
CA VAL A 248 -35.21 -17.31 25.07
C VAL A 248 -34.94 -16.81 26.51
N MET A 249 -35.61 -15.70 26.86
CA MET A 249 -36.07 -15.22 28.18
C MET A 249 -35.09 -15.15 29.38
N GLY A 250 -34.98 -13.93 29.93
CA GLY A 250 -34.40 -13.59 31.23
C GLY A 250 -34.03 -12.13 31.31
#